data_AF-A0A960SCK4-F1
#
_entry.id   AF-A0A960SCK4-F1
#
_cell.length_a   1.000
_cell.length_b   1.000
_cell.length_c   1.000
_cell.angle_alpha   90.00
_cell.angle_beta   90.00
_cell.angle_gamma   90.00
#
_symmetry.space_group_name_H-M   'P 1'
#
loop_
_entity.id
_entity.type
_entity.pdbx_description
1 polymer ?
#
loop_
_entity_poly.entity_id
_entity_poly.type
_entity_poly.pdbx_seq_one_letter_code
_entity_poly.pdbx_strand_id
1 'polypeptide(L)'
;KVVDNVHGSCVISASQSMENVYTALVLTLEVLNSGKSPDVIKGSIVRILPVGDLEVGEEENFKFNLDFPAVRVANANLDFYFFYGEGKHIATNLSQRLKKLSSEQLEQLRAMQRKGVE
;
A
#
# COMPACT_ATOMS: atom_id res chain seq x y z
N LYS A 1 -10.28 20.95 6.15
CA LYS A 1 -9.07 20.56 5.38
C LYS A 1 -9.56 19.77 4.17
N VAL A 2 -9.14 20.12 2.96
CA VAL A 2 -9.44 19.29 1.78
C VAL A 2 -8.59 18.03 1.89
N VAL A 3 -9.22 16.87 1.74
CA VAL A 3 -8.61 15.55 1.85
C VAL A 3 -9.00 14.81 0.58
N ASP A 4 -8.03 14.25 -0.11
CA ASP A 4 -8.29 13.35 -1.23
C ASP A 4 -8.46 11.94 -0.67
N ASN A 5 -9.45 11.19 -1.16
CA ASN A 5 -9.75 9.86 -0.70
C ASN A 5 -9.50 8.81 -1.77
N VAL A 6 -8.96 7.67 -1.35
CA VAL A 6 -8.87 6.47 -2.19
C VAL A 6 -9.72 5.39 -1.56
N HIS A 7 -10.74 4.97 -2.30
CA HIS A 7 -11.54 3.80 -1.98
C HIS A 7 -11.15 2.64 -2.90
N GLY A 8 -11.04 1.44 -2.33
CA GLY A 8 -10.90 0.24 -3.12
C GLY A 8 -11.44 -0.98 -2.40
N SER A 9 -11.71 -2.00 -3.21
CA SER A 9 -12.09 -3.33 -2.76
C SER A 9 -11.34 -4.36 -3.61
N CYS A 10 -10.80 -5.38 -2.97
CA CYS A 10 -10.26 -6.55 -3.67
C CYS A 10 -10.74 -7.83 -3.00
N VAL A 11 -10.80 -8.89 -3.80
CA VAL A 11 -11.01 -10.26 -3.32
C VAL A 11 -9.64 -10.91 -3.20
N ILE A 12 -9.39 -11.52 -2.06
CA ILE A 12 -8.15 -12.24 -1.77
C ILE A 12 -8.52 -13.70 -1.55
N SER A 13 -7.91 -14.58 -2.33
CA SER A 13 -8.00 -16.02 -2.14
C SER A 13 -6.63 -16.58 -1.80
N ALA A 14 -6.58 -17.43 -0.78
CA ALA A 14 -5.34 -18.03 -0.31
C ALA A 14 -5.22 -19.48 -0.79
N SER A 15 -4.03 -19.84 -1.29
CA SER A 15 -3.69 -21.24 -1.63
C SER A 15 -3.21 -22.05 -0.43
N GLN A 16 -3.00 -21.41 0.72
CA GLN A 16 -2.58 -22.00 2.00
C GLN A 16 -3.19 -21.16 3.14
N SER A 17 -3.50 -21.77 4.29
CA SER A 17 -3.99 -21.02 5.45
C SER A 17 -2.89 -20.13 6.02
N MET A 18 -3.24 -18.88 6.37
CA MET A 18 -2.30 -17.87 6.86
C MET A 18 -2.95 -17.03 7.96
N GLU A 19 -2.28 -16.96 9.11
CA GLU A 19 -2.70 -16.10 10.22
C GLU A 19 -2.07 -14.71 10.13
N ASN A 20 -2.76 -13.71 10.67
CA ASN A 20 -2.30 -12.33 10.78
C ASN A 20 -1.88 -11.73 9.43
N VAL A 21 -2.73 -11.88 8.42
CA VAL A 21 -2.53 -11.29 7.09
C VAL A 21 -2.78 -9.79 7.17
N TYR A 22 -1.89 -9.03 6.54
CA TYR A 22 -2.02 -7.59 6.41
C TYR A 22 -1.51 -7.14 5.04
N THR A 23 -1.95 -5.95 4.63
CA THR A 23 -1.50 -5.33 3.39
C THR A 23 -0.75 -4.04 3.68
N ALA A 24 0.36 -3.82 2.97
CA ALA A 24 0.98 -2.52 2.85
C ALA A 24 0.53 -1.90 1.52
N LEU A 25 -0.26 -0.84 1.62
CA LEU A 25 -0.68 -0.02 0.50
C LEU A 25 0.34 1.11 0.33
N VAL A 26 0.95 1.18 -0.85
CA VAL A 26 1.96 2.18 -1.20
C VAL A 26 1.39 3.07 -2.28
N LEU A 27 1.07 4.30 -1.91
CA LEU A 27 0.66 5.35 -2.83
C LEU A 27 1.90 6.14 -3.26
N THR A 28 2.31 5.98 -4.50
CA THR A 28 3.41 6.76 -5.09
C THR A 28 2.83 7.93 -5.87
N LEU A 29 3.26 9.14 -5.52
CA LEU A 29 2.76 10.40 -6.05
C LEU A 29 3.89 11.13 -6.78
N GLU A 30 3.59 11.62 -7.97
CA GLU A 30 4.42 12.59 -8.68
C GLU A 30 3.78 13.98 -8.48
N VAL A 31 4.33 14.76 -7.57
CA VAL A 31 3.80 16.07 -7.18
C VAL A 31 4.41 17.15 -8.06
N LEU A 32 3.55 18.02 -8.61
CA LEU A 32 3.99 19.20 -9.36
C LEU A 32 4.31 20.32 -8.38
N ASN A 33 5.59 20.66 -8.25
CA ASN A 33 5.98 21.81 -7.46
C ASN A 33 5.65 23.10 -8.23
N SER A 34 4.88 24.01 -7.64
CA SER A 34 4.47 25.28 -8.25
C SER A 34 5.58 26.36 -8.22
N GLY A 35 6.84 25.94 -8.28
CA GLY A 35 8.01 26.83 -8.33
C GLY A 35 8.23 27.43 -9.73
N LYS A 36 9.26 28.29 -9.86
CA LYS A 36 9.64 28.93 -11.14
C LYS A 36 10.12 27.93 -12.21
N SER A 37 10.44 26.70 -11.81
CA SER A 37 10.69 25.53 -12.64
C SER A 37 9.80 24.39 -12.12
N PRO A 38 9.00 23.73 -12.97
CA PRO A 38 8.18 22.60 -12.55
C PRO A 38 9.09 21.40 -12.30
N ASP A 39 9.60 21.28 -11.07
CA ASP A 39 10.26 20.06 -10.62
C ASP A 39 9.20 19.04 -10.18
N VAL A 40 9.31 17.82 -10.70
CA VAL A 40 8.47 16.69 -10.29
C VAL A 40 9.10 16.06 -9.05
N ILE A 41 8.43 16.20 -7.90
CA ILE A 41 8.87 15.56 -6.66
C ILE A 41 8.15 14.22 -6.53
N LYS A 42 8.92 13.13 -6.40
CA LYS A 42 8.36 11.81 -6.10
C LYS A 42 8.22 11.66 -4.58
N GLY A 43 7.00 11.42 -4.13
CA GLY A 43 6.69 11.07 -2.74
C GLY A 43 6.00 9.71 -2.68
N SER A 44 6.18 8.98 -1.58
CA SER A 44 5.43 7.76 -1.32
C SER A 44 4.76 7.85 0.04
N ILE A 45 3.48 7.51 0.10
CA ILE A 45 2.71 7.39 1.34
C ILE A 45 2.38 5.92 1.53
N VAL A 46 2.71 5.40 2.71
CA VAL A 46 2.47 3.99 3.05
C VAL A 46 1.37 3.91 4.12
N ARG A 47 0.44 2.97 3.93
CA ARG A 47 -0.57 2.60 4.92
C ARG A 47 -0.59 1.09 5.07
N ILE A 48 -0.42 0.62 6.31
CA ILE A 48 -0.55 -0.80 6.64
C ILE A 48 -1.95 -1.02 7.20
N LEU A 49 -2.66 -1.99 6.63
CA LEU A 49 -4.03 -2.32 6.99
C LEU A 49 -4.14 -3.81 7.31
N PRO A 50 -4.82 -4.19 8.41
CA PRO A 50 -5.08 -5.59 8.70
C PRO A 50 -6.06 -6.16 7.68
N VAL A 51 -5.80 -7.39 7.22
CA VAL A 51 -6.73 -8.18 6.41
C VAL A 51 -7.45 -9.19 7.29
N GLY A 52 -6.73 -9.84 8.20
CA GLY A 52 -7.26 -10.89 9.09
C GLY A 52 -6.59 -12.23 8.83
N ASP A 53 -7.26 -13.32 9.18
CA ASP A 53 -6.80 -14.66 8.87
C ASP A 53 -7.41 -15.10 7.53
N LEU A 54 -6.67 -15.86 6.74
CA LEU A 54 -7.12 -16.40 5.45
C LEU A 54 -7.05 -17.92 5.47
N GLU A 55 -8.17 -18.58 5.16
CA GLU A 55 -8.24 -20.04 5.03
C GLU A 55 -8.17 -20.50 3.57
N VAL A 56 -7.76 -21.75 3.37
CA VAL A 56 -7.67 -22.34 2.02
C VAL A 56 -9.06 -22.48 1.41
N GLY A 57 -9.21 -21.96 0.19
CA GLY A 57 -10.46 -22.09 -0.58
C GLY A 57 -11.54 -21.10 -0.17
N GLU A 58 -11.25 -20.21 0.78
CA GLU A 58 -12.09 -19.08 1.12
C GLU A 58 -11.65 -17.82 0.37
N GLU A 59 -12.64 -17.00 0.02
CA GLU A 59 -12.44 -15.70 -0.61
C GLU A 59 -12.81 -14.61 0.37
N GLU A 60 -11.84 -13.79 0.73
CA GLU A 60 -12.06 -12.66 1.64
C GLU A 60 -12.16 -11.35 0.88
N ASN A 61 -13.18 -10.57 1.22
CA ASN A 61 -13.41 -9.25 0.63
C ASN A 61 -12.73 -8.19 1.48
N PHE A 62 -11.57 -7.72 1.02
CA PHE A 62 -10.86 -6.63 1.67
C PHE A 62 -11.29 -5.29 1.09
N LYS A 63 -11.92 -4.45 1.92
CA LYS A 63 -12.33 -3.08 1.58
C LYS A 63 -11.55 -2.07 2.41
N PHE A 64 -11.14 -0.98 1.79
CA PHE A 64 -10.44 0.09 2.49
C PHE A 64 -10.91 1.46 2.01
N ASN A 65 -10.79 2.44 2.91
CA ASN A 65 -10.99 3.84 2.63
C ASN A 65 -9.85 4.61 3.30
N LEU A 66 -9.07 5.32 2.49
CA LEU A 66 -7.86 6.00 2.96
C LEU A 66 -7.90 7.46 2.56
N ASP A 67 -7.60 8.29 3.56
CA ASP A 67 -7.48 9.72 3.44
C ASP A 67 -6.01 10.10 3.24
N PHE A 68 -5.77 10.93 2.22
CA PHE A 68 -4.46 11.47 1.89
C PHE A 68 -4.47 13.00 1.93
N PRO A 69 -3.33 13.65 2.26
CA PRO A 69 -3.20 15.09 2.17
C PRO A 69 -3.53 15.56 0.75
N ALA A 70 -4.36 16.58 0.60
CA ALA A 70 -4.66 17.14 -0.71
C ALA A 70 -3.40 17.72 -1.34
N VAL A 71 -2.95 17.11 -2.45
CA VAL A 71 -1.74 17.51 -3.18
C VAL A 71 -2.02 17.59 -4.67
N ARG A 72 -1.43 18.58 -5.35
CA ARG A 72 -1.50 18.65 -6.82
C ARG A 72 -0.55 17.64 -7.43
N VAL A 73 -1.12 16.53 -7.90
CA VAL A 73 -0.39 15.43 -8.51
C VAL A 73 -0.45 15.49 -10.03
N ALA A 74 0.68 15.26 -10.69
CA ALA A 74 0.74 14.93 -12.11
C ALA A 74 0.35 13.48 -12.36
N ASN A 75 0.75 12.58 -11.46
CA ASN A 75 0.51 11.16 -11.57
C ASN A 75 0.44 10.50 -10.19
N ALA A 76 -0.30 9.42 -10.06
CA ALA A 76 -0.43 8.64 -8.84
C ALA A 76 -0.54 7.15 -9.17
N ASN A 77 0.29 6.33 -8.52
CA ASN A 77 0.26 4.86 -8.64
C ASN A 77 -0.02 4.25 -7.27
N LEU A 78 -0.83 3.19 -7.27
CA LEU A 78 -1.25 2.49 -6.07
C LEU A 78 -0.85 1.01 -6.15
N ASP A 79 0.08 0.63 -5.28
CA ASP A 79 0.57 -0.74 -5.18
C ASP A 79 0.13 -1.36 -3.85
N PHE A 80 -0.27 -2.63 -3.90
CA PHE A 80 -0.66 -3.42 -2.73
C PHE A 80 0.35 -4.52 -2.55
N TYR A 81 0.83 -4.69 -1.33
CA TYR A 81 1.74 -5.76 -0.95
C TYR A 81 1.14 -6.53 0.22
N PHE A 82 0.85 -7.81 0.01
CA PHE A 82 0.26 -8.68 1.04
C PHE A 82 1.36 -9.42 1.80
N PHE A 83 1.21 -9.50 3.11
CA PHE A 83 2.12 -10.15 4.04
C PHE A 83 1.35 -10.95 5.08
N TYR A 84 2.01 -11.93 5.72
CA TYR A 84 1.48 -12.63 6.89
C TYR A 84 2.54 -12.86 7.96
N GLY A 85 2.10 -13.13 9.18
CA GLY A 85 2.97 -13.41 10.33
C GLY A 85 4.04 -12.33 10.53
N GLU A 86 5.30 -12.73 10.62
CA GLU A 86 6.46 -11.84 10.82
C GLU A 86 6.87 -11.04 9.55
N GLY A 87 5.93 -10.81 8.63
CA GLY A 87 6.18 -10.03 7.42
C GLY A 87 6.67 -10.83 6.22
N LYS A 88 6.25 -12.09 6.14
CA LYS A 88 6.51 -12.90 4.96
C LYS A 88 5.61 -12.44 3.81
N HIS A 89 6.24 -11.97 2.72
CA HIS A 89 5.55 -11.46 1.54
C HIS A 89 4.80 -12.58 0.79
N ILE A 90 3.54 -12.31 0.44
CA ILE A 90 2.60 -13.21 -0.22
C ILE A 90 2.48 -12.84 -1.71
N ALA A 91 2.00 -11.63 -2.01
CA ALA A 91 1.58 -11.24 -3.36
C ALA A 91 1.47 -9.72 -3.51
N THR A 92 1.36 -9.25 -4.77
CA THR A 92 1.02 -7.85 -5.11
C THR A 92 -0.11 -7.80 -6.14
N ASN A 93 -0.82 -6.68 -6.24
CA ASN A 93 -1.87 -6.46 -7.23
C ASN A 93 -1.37 -6.34 -8.69
N LEU A 94 -0.05 -6.34 -8.92
CA LEU A 94 0.59 -6.18 -10.26
C LEU A 94 1.10 -7.50 -10.85
N SER A 95 0.63 -8.65 -10.37
CA SER A 95 1.20 -9.95 -10.73
C SER A 95 1.14 -10.27 -12.23
N GLN A 96 2.28 -10.16 -12.92
CA GLN A 96 2.67 -11.16 -13.93
C GLN A 96 4.04 -11.78 -13.68
N ARG A 97 5.07 -11.05 -13.21
CA ARG A 97 6.38 -11.62 -12.82
C ARG A 97 7.10 -10.66 -11.86
N LEU A 98 7.66 -11.17 -10.74
CA LEU A 98 8.64 -10.51 -9.84
C LEU A 98 8.08 -9.38 -8.93
N LYS A 99 8.65 -8.94 -7.79
CA LYS A 99 9.93 -9.08 -7.05
C LYS A 99 9.57 -9.21 -5.55
N LYS A 100 10.25 -10.08 -4.78
CA LYS A 100 10.08 -10.13 -3.30
C LYS A 100 10.55 -8.81 -2.68
N LEU A 101 9.69 -8.15 -1.89
CA LEU A 101 10.15 -7.16 -0.91
C LEU A 101 10.86 -7.89 0.24
N SER A 102 12.05 -7.43 0.63
CA SER A 102 12.76 -7.97 1.79
C SER A 102 12.17 -7.42 3.10
N SER A 103 12.41 -8.10 4.22
CA SER A 103 12.00 -7.65 5.55
C SER A 103 12.55 -6.26 5.90
N GLU A 104 13.74 -5.92 5.40
CA GLU A 104 14.34 -4.59 5.55
C GLU A 104 13.53 -3.52 4.81
N GLN A 105 13.03 -3.81 3.60
CA GLN A 105 12.17 -2.90 2.86
C GLN A 105 10.81 -2.74 3.55
N LEU A 106 10.28 -3.80 4.16
CA LEU A 106 9.06 -3.71 4.97
C LEU A 106 9.25 -2.82 6.20
N GLU A 107 10.37 -2.90 6.89
CA GLU A 107 10.67 -2.00 8.02
C GLU A 107 10.84 -0.54 7.57
N GLN A 108 11.44 -0.31 6.40
CA GLN A 108 11.49 1.02 5.80
C GLN A 108 10.07 1.57 5.51
N LEU A 109 9.19 0.73 4.96
CA LEU A 109 7.78 1.06 4.72
C LEU A 109 7.04 1.39 6.03
N ARG A 110 7.26 0.61 7.10
CA ARG A 110 6.72 0.89 8.45
C ARG A 110 7.22 2.21 9.01
N ALA A 111 8.51 2.51 8.85
CA ALA A 111 9.10 3.76 9.30
C ALA A 111 8.54 4.97 8.55
N MET A 112 8.27 4.84 7.25
CA MET A 112 7.63 5.88 6.44
C MET A 112 6.19 6.16 6.87
N GLN A 113 5.41 5.13 7.23
CA GLN A 113 4.06 5.31 7.76
C GLN A 113 4.05 6.16 9.04
N ARG A 114 5.01 5.93 9.96
CA ARG A 114 5.10 6.68 11.22
C ARG A 114 5.45 8.16 10.99
N LYS A 115 6.26 8.48 9.98
CA LYS A 115 6.65 9.86 9.65
C LYS A 115 5.56 10.66 8.94
N GLY A 116 4.61 10.01 8.26
CA GLY A 116 3.51 10.69 7.56
C GLY A 116 2.32 11.09 8.45
N VAL A 117 2.49 11.07 9.78
CA VAL A 117 1.47 11.42 10.78
C VAL A 117 1.82 12.72 11.54
N GLU A 118 2.99 13.32 11.29
CA GLU A 118 3.36 14.66 11.80
C GLU A 118 2.98 15.79 10.83
#